data_AF-A0A2D4HPY1-F1
#
_entry.id   AF-A0A2D4HPY1-F1
#
_cell.length_a   1.000
_cell.length_b   1.000
_cell.length_c   1.000
_cell.angle_alpha   90.00
_cell.angle_beta   90.00
_cell.angle_gamma   90.00
#
_symmetry.space_group_name_H-M   'P 1'
#
loop_
_entity.id
_entity.type
_entity.pdbx_description
1 polymer ?
#
loop_
_entity_poly.entity_id
_entity_poly.type
_entity_poly.pdbx_seq_one_letter_code
_entity_poly.pdbx_strand_id
1 'polypeptide(L)'
;RYTGYWWCPAAEPTVGGGKILRILYEENDESEVEVIHVTSPMLETRRTDSFRYPKTGTANPKVTFKLSEITLGSDGRILSAVDKELVQAFEILFDGVEYIARAGWTREGKYAWAILLDRSQTRLQIAFLPPALFIPMEDDAMERQKLIDAVPDSVNPLVIYEETTDIWINIHDIFHVFPQTQEDVVEFIFASECKTGFRHLYRISTVLKESKYRRSSGRLPAPNDFLCHVKEELPLTSGEWEVLGRHSSDIRVDEVNKLVYFEGTKDSPLEHHLYVVSYENPGE
;
A
#
# COMPACT_ATOMS: atom_id res chain seq x y z
N ARG A 1 7.03 6.13 8.58
CA ARG A 1 6.42 6.74 7.39
C ARG A 1 6.23 8.22 7.68
N TYR A 2 6.63 9.13 6.78
CA TYR A 2 6.59 10.60 7.01
C TYR A 2 5.78 11.37 5.96
N THR A 3 5.17 10.66 5.00
CA THR A 3 4.24 11.22 4.01
C THR A 3 2.91 10.48 4.09
N GLY A 4 1.82 11.19 3.83
CA GLY A 4 0.46 10.67 3.73
C GLY A 4 -0.16 10.84 2.34
N TYR A 5 0.63 11.19 1.32
CA TYR A 5 0.15 11.33 -0.06
C TYR A 5 1.18 10.86 -1.09
N TRP A 6 0.68 10.41 -2.25
CA TRP A 6 1.46 9.78 -3.32
C TRP A 6 0.90 10.17 -4.69
N TRP A 7 1.71 10.86 -5.48
CA TRP A 7 1.40 11.17 -6.87
C TRP A 7 1.35 9.91 -7.72
N CYS A 8 0.33 9.78 -8.56
CA CYS A 8 0.33 8.80 -9.62
C CYS A 8 1.43 9.15 -10.64
N PRO A 9 2.27 8.18 -11.04
CA PRO A 9 3.39 8.43 -11.95
C PRO A 9 2.95 8.70 -13.39
N ALA A 10 1.72 8.36 -13.74
CA ALA A 10 1.15 8.56 -15.06
C ALA A 10 0.07 9.65 -15.05
N ALA A 11 0.06 10.46 -16.11
CA ALA A 11 -1.02 11.43 -16.37
C ALA A 11 -1.93 10.87 -17.47
N GLU A 12 -3.23 10.89 -17.24
CA GLU A 12 -4.22 10.42 -18.23
C GLU A 12 -4.57 11.56 -19.20
N PRO A 13 -4.37 11.40 -20.52
CA PRO A 13 -4.68 12.45 -21.48
C PRO A 13 -6.19 12.67 -21.62
N THR A 14 -6.62 13.92 -21.76
CA THR A 14 -8.02 14.25 -22.06
C THR A 14 -8.23 14.51 -23.56
N VAL A 15 -9.47 14.33 -24.04
CA VAL A 15 -9.83 14.57 -25.46
C VAL A 15 -9.51 16.01 -25.91
N GLY A 16 -9.53 16.98 -24.99
CA GLY A 16 -9.18 18.39 -25.25
C GLY A 16 -7.68 18.71 -25.30
N GLY A 17 -6.81 17.71 -25.29
CA GLY A 17 -5.35 17.89 -25.27
C GLY A 17 -4.80 18.31 -23.89
N GLY A 18 -5.61 18.20 -22.84
CA GLY A 18 -5.20 18.36 -21.46
C GLY A 18 -4.79 17.03 -20.83
N LYS A 19 -4.74 16.99 -19.50
CA LYS A 19 -4.41 15.76 -18.75
C LYS A 19 -5.03 15.74 -17.35
N ILE A 20 -5.29 14.55 -16.83
CA ILE A 20 -5.74 14.29 -15.47
C ILE A 20 -4.53 13.78 -14.68
N LEU A 21 -4.23 14.47 -13.59
CA LEU A 21 -3.27 14.04 -12.59
C LEU A 21 -4.01 13.44 -11.40
N ARG A 22 -3.39 12.48 -10.71
CA ARG A 22 -3.99 11.82 -9.54
C ARG A 22 -3.05 11.87 -8.35
N ILE A 23 -3.60 12.09 -7.16
CA ILE A 23 -2.90 11.99 -5.88
C ILE A 23 -3.70 11.06 -4.97
N LEU A 24 -3.14 9.91 -4.63
CA LEU A 24 -3.64 9.08 -3.53
C LEU A 24 -3.24 9.76 -2.23
N TYR A 25 -4.13 9.85 -1.25
CA TYR A 25 -3.77 10.31 0.08
C TYR A 25 -4.53 9.57 1.18
N GLU A 26 -3.95 9.57 2.36
CA GLU A 26 -4.54 9.05 3.59
C GLU A 26 -5.22 10.20 4.32
N GLU A 27 -6.49 10.01 4.67
CA GLU A 27 -7.24 10.91 5.53
C GLU A 27 -7.31 10.30 6.93
N ASN A 28 -7.02 11.12 7.95
CA ASN A 28 -6.93 10.70 9.34
C ASN A 28 -7.94 11.51 10.18
N ASP A 29 -8.76 10.82 10.97
CA ASP A 29 -9.60 11.41 12.01
C ASP A 29 -9.07 11.00 13.40
N GLU A 30 -8.46 11.95 14.09
CA GLU A 30 -7.88 11.78 15.42
C GLU A 30 -8.85 12.19 16.56
N SER A 31 -10.14 12.40 16.27
CA SER A 31 -11.10 12.92 17.26
C SER A 31 -11.16 12.07 18.53
N GLU A 32 -11.15 10.74 18.38
CA GLU A 32 -11.20 9.75 19.47
C GLU A 32 -9.82 9.40 20.05
N VAL A 33 -8.73 9.96 19.51
CA VAL A 33 -7.38 9.74 20.04
C VAL A 33 -7.17 10.63 21.25
N GLU A 34 -6.65 10.07 22.34
CA GLU A 34 -6.42 10.84 23.57
C GLU A 34 -5.49 12.03 23.36
N VAL A 35 -5.79 13.14 24.03
CA VAL A 35 -4.96 14.35 24.02
C VAL A 35 -4.16 14.43 25.32
N ILE A 36 -2.84 14.48 25.18
CA ILE A 36 -1.92 14.77 26.28
C ILE A 36 -1.34 16.18 26.15
N HIS A 37 -0.78 16.69 27.25
CA HIS A 37 -0.17 18.01 27.29
C HIS A 37 1.32 17.87 27.61
N VAL A 38 2.17 18.32 26.70
CA VAL A 38 3.64 18.30 26.86
C VAL A 38 4.12 19.73 27.13
N THR A 39 5.06 19.92 28.04
CA THR A 39 5.58 21.25 28.37
C THR A 39 6.16 21.92 27.12
N SER A 40 5.73 23.15 26.87
CA SER A 40 6.21 23.92 25.72
C SER A 40 7.71 24.23 25.87
N PRO A 41 8.52 24.20 24.80
CA PRO A 41 9.94 24.56 24.86
C PRO A 41 10.19 25.99 25.37
N MET A 42 9.23 26.91 25.20
CA MET A 42 9.30 28.27 25.73
C MET A 42 8.87 28.32 27.20
N LEU A 43 9.77 27.93 28.10
CA LEU A 43 9.49 27.73 29.53
C LEU A 43 8.89 28.96 30.23
N GLU A 44 9.23 30.18 29.81
CA GLU A 44 8.72 31.43 30.37
C GLU A 44 7.20 31.57 30.20
N THR A 45 6.65 30.97 29.14
CA THR A 45 5.21 31.00 28.85
C THR A 45 4.41 30.21 29.89
N ARG A 46 5.04 29.23 30.56
CA ARG A 46 4.39 28.27 31.48
C ARG A 46 3.17 27.60 30.82
N ARG A 47 3.29 27.30 29.52
CA ARG A 47 2.26 26.63 28.71
C ARG A 47 2.64 25.20 28.39
N THR A 48 1.64 24.47 27.92
CA THR A 48 1.78 23.14 27.35
C THR A 48 1.24 23.15 25.92
N ASP A 49 1.77 22.25 25.12
CA ASP A 49 1.31 21.96 23.78
C ASP A 49 0.48 20.67 23.82
N SER A 50 -0.68 20.68 23.16
CA SER A 50 -1.57 19.52 23.09
C SER A 50 -1.13 18.58 21.98
N PHE A 51 -0.98 17.28 22.30
CA PHE A 51 -0.62 16.24 21.34
C PHE A 51 -1.66 15.12 21.34
N ARG A 52 -2.06 14.66 20.16
CA ARG A 52 -2.79 13.40 20.00
C ARG A 52 -1.79 12.26 20.24
N TYR A 53 -2.05 11.43 21.24
CA TYR A 53 -1.13 10.37 21.65
C TYR A 53 -1.91 9.08 21.93
N PRO A 54 -1.92 8.14 20.97
CA PRO A 54 -2.61 6.86 21.14
C PRO A 54 -1.79 5.98 22.11
N LYS A 55 -2.12 6.05 23.40
CA LYS A 55 -1.50 5.15 24.39
C LYS A 55 -1.90 3.71 24.10
N THR A 56 -1.12 2.76 24.61
CA THR A 56 -1.42 1.34 24.42
C THR A 56 -2.83 1.01 24.92
N GLY A 57 -3.58 0.25 24.11
CA GLY A 57 -4.97 -0.14 24.39
C GLY A 57 -6.05 0.91 24.07
N THR A 58 -5.71 2.15 23.70
CA THR A 58 -6.70 3.15 23.26
C THR A 58 -6.87 3.20 21.75
N ALA A 59 -7.85 3.97 21.28
CA ALA A 59 -8.08 4.18 19.86
C ALA A 59 -6.85 4.78 19.16
N ASN A 60 -6.49 4.20 18.02
CA ASN A 60 -5.70 4.87 17.00
C ASN A 60 -6.60 5.83 16.19
N PRO A 61 -6.02 6.71 15.36
CA PRO A 61 -6.79 7.48 14.39
C PRO A 61 -7.64 6.56 13.51
N LYS A 62 -8.85 7.01 13.15
CA LYS A 62 -9.59 6.37 12.04
C LYS A 62 -8.92 6.78 10.74
N VAL A 63 -8.65 5.82 9.87
CA VAL A 63 -7.93 6.04 8.62
C VAL A 63 -8.75 5.60 7.42
N THR A 64 -8.61 6.31 6.30
CA THR A 64 -9.18 5.91 5.02
C THR A 64 -8.30 6.39 3.87
N PHE A 65 -8.48 5.80 2.69
CA PHE A 65 -7.88 6.30 1.46
C PHE A 65 -8.83 7.23 0.72
N LYS A 66 -8.24 8.25 0.12
CA LYS A 66 -8.90 9.23 -0.73
C LYS A 66 -8.08 9.44 -2.00
N LEU A 67 -8.71 9.96 -3.05
CA LEU A 67 -8.07 10.20 -4.33
C LEU A 67 -8.46 11.58 -4.86
N SER A 68 -7.49 12.46 -5.04
CA SER A 68 -7.70 13.75 -5.71
C SER A 68 -7.42 13.61 -7.20
N GLU A 69 -8.40 13.94 -8.04
CA GLU A 69 -8.24 14.04 -9.49
C GLU A 69 -8.18 15.50 -9.93
N ILE A 70 -7.07 15.90 -10.55
CA ILE A 70 -6.80 17.27 -10.96
C ILE A 70 -6.77 17.32 -12.48
N THR A 71 -7.75 17.98 -13.09
CA THR A 71 -7.85 18.14 -14.54
C THR A 71 -7.13 19.41 -14.97
N LEU A 72 -6.17 19.28 -15.87
CA LEU A 72 -5.43 20.38 -16.48
C LEU A 72 -5.86 20.60 -17.93
N GLY A 73 -5.92 21.86 -18.33
CA GLY A 73 -6.05 22.26 -19.74
C GLY A 73 -4.77 22.00 -20.53
N SER A 74 -4.85 22.14 -21.85
CA SER A 74 -3.69 22.04 -22.74
C SER A 74 -2.64 23.14 -22.49
N ASP A 75 -3.04 24.25 -21.86
CA ASP A 75 -2.17 25.34 -21.41
C ASP A 75 -1.54 25.09 -20.02
N GLY A 76 -1.82 23.94 -19.40
CA GLY A 76 -1.32 23.57 -18.08
C GLY A 76 -2.07 24.21 -16.91
N ARG A 77 -3.15 24.97 -17.14
CA ARG A 77 -3.96 25.54 -16.06
C ARG A 77 -4.91 24.50 -15.47
N ILE A 78 -5.16 24.60 -14.16
CA ILE A 78 -6.15 23.76 -13.46
C ILE A 78 -7.55 24.17 -13.93
N LEU A 79 -8.28 23.22 -14.51
CA LEU A 79 -9.68 23.38 -14.91
C LEU A 79 -10.63 22.93 -13.80
N SER A 80 -10.29 21.83 -13.12
CA SER A 80 -11.04 21.32 -11.98
C SER A 80 -10.16 20.46 -11.06
N ALA A 81 -10.60 20.33 -9.81
CA ALA A 81 -10.08 19.36 -8.85
C ALA A 81 -11.29 18.68 -8.20
N VAL A 82 -11.34 17.35 -8.27
CA VAL A 82 -12.42 16.53 -7.71
C VAL A 82 -11.82 15.67 -6.63
N ASP A 83 -12.37 15.75 -5.42
CA ASP A 83 -12.04 14.84 -4.35
C ASP A 83 -12.90 13.59 -4.41
N LYS A 84 -12.29 12.42 -4.19
CA LYS A 84 -12.94 11.13 -4.28
C LYS A 84 -12.70 10.29 -3.04
N GLU A 85 -13.71 9.51 -2.67
CA GLU A 85 -13.71 8.56 -1.56
C GLU A 85 -13.87 7.12 -2.06
N LEU A 86 -13.49 6.15 -1.23
CA LEU A 86 -13.74 4.74 -1.51
C LEU A 86 -15.25 4.49 -1.67
N VAL A 87 -15.62 3.63 -2.63
CA VAL A 87 -17.01 3.24 -2.92
C VAL A 87 -17.73 2.60 -1.72
N GLN A 88 -16.97 1.98 -0.80
CA GLN A 88 -17.42 1.49 0.50
C GLN A 88 -16.42 1.91 1.57
N ALA A 89 -16.86 1.91 2.84
CA ALA A 89 -16.03 2.27 3.98
C ALA A 89 -14.74 1.43 4.05
N PHE A 90 -13.66 2.03 4.55
CA PHE A 90 -12.34 1.40 4.64
C PHE A 90 -12.39 0.09 5.43
N GLU A 91 -13.11 0.06 6.55
CA GLU A 91 -13.25 -1.08 7.43
C GLU A 91 -14.02 -2.25 6.79
N ILE A 92 -14.82 -1.98 5.75
CA ILE A 92 -15.51 -3.01 4.98
C ILE A 92 -14.57 -3.61 3.93
N LEU A 93 -13.79 -2.76 3.25
CA LEU A 93 -12.90 -3.19 2.17
C LEU A 93 -11.61 -3.86 2.68
N PHE A 94 -11.14 -3.44 3.86
CA PHE A 94 -9.90 -3.87 4.49
C PHE A 94 -10.15 -4.30 5.93
N ASP A 95 -11.01 -5.32 6.11
CA ASP A 95 -11.42 -5.83 7.42
C ASP A 95 -10.21 -6.22 8.28
N GLY A 96 -10.21 -5.73 9.53
CA GLY A 96 -9.15 -5.96 10.50
C GLY A 96 -7.83 -5.22 10.22
N VAL A 97 -7.79 -4.25 9.31
CA VAL A 97 -6.64 -3.36 9.11
C VAL A 97 -6.72 -2.17 10.06
N GLU A 98 -5.61 -1.89 10.74
CA GLU A 98 -5.45 -0.77 11.67
C GLU A 98 -4.45 0.27 11.15
N TYR A 99 -3.38 -0.17 10.48
CA TYR A 99 -2.30 0.71 10.03
C TYR A 99 -2.03 0.59 8.53
N ILE A 100 -2.00 1.73 7.85
CA ILE A 100 -1.44 1.84 6.50
C ILE A 100 0.08 2.04 6.63
N ALA A 101 0.84 0.96 6.55
CA ALA A 101 2.28 0.99 6.80
C ALA A 101 3.08 1.67 5.68
N ARG A 102 2.72 1.37 4.42
CA ARG A 102 3.29 1.97 3.20
C ARG A 102 2.20 2.08 2.13
N ALA A 103 2.36 3.01 1.21
CA ALA A 103 1.53 3.08 0.01
C ALA A 103 2.32 3.73 -1.14
N GLY A 104 1.78 3.61 -2.34
CA GLY A 104 2.36 4.18 -3.54
C GLY A 104 1.56 3.79 -4.77
N TRP A 105 2.23 3.80 -5.93
CA TRP A 105 1.63 3.44 -7.21
C TRP A 105 2.49 2.42 -7.93
N THR A 106 1.82 1.58 -8.73
CA THR A 106 2.47 0.81 -9.80
C THR A 106 3.08 1.78 -10.82
N ARG A 107 4.15 1.36 -11.51
CA ARG A 107 4.93 2.22 -12.42
C ARG A 107 4.08 2.83 -13.53
N GLU A 108 3.10 2.09 -14.02
CA GLU A 108 2.15 2.50 -15.06
C GLU A 108 1.01 3.39 -14.52
N GLY A 109 0.88 3.53 -13.20
CA GLY A 109 -0.23 4.24 -12.57
C GLY A 109 -1.58 3.51 -12.66
N LYS A 110 -1.58 2.22 -13.04
CA LYS A 110 -2.79 1.40 -13.19
C LYS A 110 -3.47 1.11 -11.85
N TYR A 111 -2.67 0.85 -10.83
CA TYR A 111 -3.12 0.62 -9.46
C TYR A 111 -2.32 1.48 -8.48
N ALA A 112 -3.01 2.05 -7.51
CA ALA A 112 -2.39 2.38 -6.24
C ALA A 112 -2.10 1.09 -5.48
N TRP A 113 -1.10 1.06 -4.60
CA TRP A 113 -0.82 -0.07 -3.73
C TRP A 113 -0.66 0.38 -2.28
N ALA A 114 -0.93 -0.53 -1.35
CA ALA A 114 -0.72 -0.31 0.07
C ALA A 114 -0.21 -1.59 0.76
N ILE A 115 0.68 -1.41 1.74
CA ILE A 115 1.05 -2.43 2.73
C ILE A 115 0.28 -2.12 4.00
N LEU A 116 -0.57 -3.05 4.41
CA LEU A 116 -1.56 -2.91 5.47
C LEU A 116 -1.23 -3.85 6.62
N LEU A 117 -1.41 -3.39 7.86
CA LEU A 117 -1.22 -4.19 9.07
C LEU A 117 -2.49 -4.21 9.91
N ASP A 118 -2.71 -5.34 10.56
CA ASP A 118 -3.66 -5.46 11.65
C ASP A 118 -3.16 -4.80 12.94
N ARG A 119 -4.04 -4.66 13.93
CA ARG A 119 -3.72 -4.00 15.20
C ARG A 119 -2.63 -4.72 16.00
N SER A 120 -2.58 -6.05 15.94
CA SER A 120 -1.55 -6.88 16.59
C SER A 120 -0.21 -6.83 15.86
N GLN A 121 -0.17 -6.32 14.62
CA GLN A 121 1.02 -6.32 13.76
C GLN A 121 1.54 -7.74 13.52
N THR A 122 0.63 -8.70 13.35
CA THR A 122 0.90 -10.12 13.11
C THR A 122 0.34 -10.60 11.77
N ARG A 123 -0.42 -9.75 11.07
CA ARG A 123 -0.92 -10.00 9.72
C ARG A 123 -0.59 -8.81 8.82
N LEU A 124 0.14 -9.08 7.74
CA LEU A 124 0.45 -8.12 6.69
C LEU A 124 -0.30 -8.47 5.42
N GLN A 125 -0.87 -7.45 4.77
CA GLN A 125 -1.46 -7.57 3.44
C GLN A 125 -0.81 -6.56 2.50
N ILE A 126 -0.55 -6.97 1.26
CA ILE A 126 -0.23 -6.06 0.16
C ILE A 126 -1.45 -6.01 -0.75
N ALA A 127 -2.06 -4.84 -0.90
CA ALA A 127 -3.28 -4.65 -1.65
C ALA A 127 -3.10 -3.65 -2.79
N PHE A 128 -3.66 -3.95 -3.96
CA PHE A 128 -3.84 -3.00 -5.05
C PHE A 128 -5.23 -2.39 -5.00
N LEU A 129 -5.29 -1.08 -5.22
CA LEU A 129 -6.49 -0.26 -5.28
C LEU A 129 -6.62 0.33 -6.70
N PRO A 130 -7.48 -0.23 -7.56
CA PRO A 130 -7.83 0.40 -8.83
C PRO A 130 -8.41 1.80 -8.62
N PRO A 131 -8.04 2.83 -9.41
CA PRO A 131 -8.62 4.18 -9.28
C PRO A 131 -10.15 4.22 -9.41
N ALA A 132 -10.74 3.26 -10.12
CA ALA A 132 -12.19 3.10 -10.24
C ALA A 132 -12.90 2.71 -8.93
N LEU A 133 -12.17 2.32 -7.88
CA LEU A 133 -12.72 2.14 -6.53
C LEU A 133 -13.13 3.47 -5.88
N PHE A 134 -12.67 4.60 -6.42
CA PHE A 134 -12.90 5.91 -5.85
C PHE A 134 -14.00 6.65 -6.62
N ILE A 135 -15.04 7.04 -5.91
CA ILE A 135 -16.17 7.82 -6.43
C ILE A 135 -16.08 9.27 -5.94
N PRO A 136 -16.56 10.27 -6.70
CA PRO A 136 -16.66 11.64 -6.21
C PRO A 136 -17.37 11.72 -4.87
N MET A 137 -16.88 12.58 -3.97
CA MET A 137 -17.63 12.92 -2.75
C MET A 137 -18.95 13.58 -3.13
N GLU A 138 -20.04 13.11 -2.53
CA GLU A 138 -21.38 13.63 -2.77
C GLU A 138 -22.20 13.55 -1.48
N ASP A 139 -22.76 14.68 -1.07
CA ASP A 139 -23.55 14.79 0.16
C ASP A 139 -24.97 14.27 -0.05
N ASP A 140 -25.52 14.42 -1.27
CA ASP A 140 -26.84 13.89 -1.59
C ASP A 140 -26.79 12.36 -1.68
N ALA A 141 -27.50 11.70 -0.76
CA ALA A 141 -27.50 10.25 -0.66
C ALA A 141 -28.03 9.54 -1.93
N MET A 142 -28.92 10.18 -2.69
CA MET A 142 -29.48 9.60 -3.91
C MET A 142 -28.49 9.66 -5.07
N GLU A 143 -27.82 10.81 -5.26
CA GLU A 143 -26.74 10.94 -6.24
C GLU A 143 -25.54 10.07 -5.88
N ARG A 144 -25.17 10.00 -4.59
CA ARG A 144 -24.13 9.10 -4.10
C ARG A 144 -24.44 7.63 -4.41
N GLN A 145 -25.69 7.20 -4.23
CA GLN A 145 -26.09 5.84 -4.57
C GLN A 145 -25.95 5.56 -6.07
N LYS A 146 -26.30 6.51 -6.95
CA LYS A 146 -26.09 6.36 -8.40
C LYS A 146 -24.61 6.22 -8.75
N LEU A 147 -23.73 6.96 -8.08
CA LEU A 147 -22.29 6.84 -8.27
C LEU A 147 -21.78 5.47 -7.84
N ILE A 148 -22.27 4.93 -6.71
CA ILE A 148 -21.93 3.57 -6.25
C ILE A 148 -22.39 2.52 -7.26
N ASP A 149 -23.65 2.60 -7.71
CA ASP A 149 -24.24 1.65 -8.66
C ASP A 149 -23.55 1.67 -10.03
N ALA A 150 -22.92 2.79 -10.39
CA ALA A 150 -22.15 2.94 -11.62
C ALA A 150 -20.77 2.24 -11.55
N VAL A 151 -20.24 1.94 -10.36
CA VAL A 151 -18.95 1.23 -10.22
C VAL A 151 -19.16 -0.28 -10.46
N PRO A 152 -18.58 -0.88 -11.52
CA PRO A 152 -18.81 -2.28 -11.84
C PRO A 152 -18.38 -3.22 -10.72
N ASP A 153 -19.20 -4.22 -10.40
CA ASP A 153 -18.91 -5.21 -9.34
C ASP A 153 -17.55 -5.91 -9.46
N SER A 154 -16.97 -5.96 -10.67
CA SER A 154 -15.63 -6.53 -10.89
C SER A 154 -14.51 -5.68 -10.30
N VAL A 155 -14.73 -4.37 -10.12
CA VAL A 155 -13.76 -3.43 -9.52
C VAL A 155 -13.76 -3.63 -8.01
N ASN A 156 -12.75 -4.32 -7.49
CA ASN A 156 -12.56 -4.57 -6.06
C ASN A 156 -11.10 -4.30 -5.67
N PRO A 157 -10.78 -4.15 -4.37
CA PRO A 157 -9.42 -4.30 -3.91
C PRO A 157 -8.87 -5.67 -4.31
N LEU A 158 -7.58 -5.73 -4.61
CA LEU A 158 -6.88 -6.96 -4.97
C LEU A 158 -5.77 -7.19 -3.94
N VAL A 159 -5.99 -8.08 -2.97
CA VAL A 159 -4.96 -8.45 -1.99
C VAL A 159 -4.00 -9.42 -2.67
N ILE A 160 -2.86 -8.91 -3.11
CA ILE A 160 -1.89 -9.65 -3.95
C ILE A 160 -0.92 -10.51 -3.15
N TYR A 161 -0.81 -10.26 -1.85
CA TYR A 161 0.01 -11.04 -0.92
C TYR A 161 -0.52 -10.87 0.50
N GLU A 162 -0.46 -11.95 1.28
CA GLU A 162 -0.76 -11.96 2.70
C GLU A 162 0.23 -12.86 3.43
N GLU A 163 0.72 -12.41 4.58
CA GLU A 163 1.51 -13.24 5.49
C GLU A 163 1.15 -12.98 6.95
N THR A 164 1.39 -13.99 7.77
CA THR A 164 1.16 -13.93 9.22
C THR A 164 2.37 -14.42 9.98
N THR A 165 2.45 -14.07 11.26
CA THR A 165 3.50 -14.53 12.17
C THR A 165 2.99 -14.57 13.61
N ASP A 166 3.52 -15.49 14.40
CA ASP A 166 3.25 -15.59 15.84
C ASP A 166 4.15 -14.66 16.68
N ILE A 167 5.05 -13.90 16.04
CA ILE A 167 6.00 -12.98 16.69
C ILE A 167 5.54 -11.53 16.49
N TRP A 168 5.97 -10.89 15.38
CA TRP A 168 5.52 -9.58 14.91
C TRP A 168 6.06 -9.34 13.49
N ILE A 169 5.42 -8.47 12.74
CA ILE A 169 5.85 -8.07 11.39
C ILE A 169 6.79 -6.87 11.46
N ASN A 170 8.01 -7.05 10.96
CA ASN A 170 8.95 -5.96 10.77
C ASN A 170 8.73 -5.25 9.42
N ILE A 171 8.04 -4.12 9.42
CA ILE A 171 7.90 -3.29 8.20
C ILE A 171 9.27 -2.82 7.69
N HIS A 172 9.46 -2.92 6.38
CA HIS A 172 10.62 -2.47 5.61
C HIS A 172 10.18 -1.71 4.35
N ASP A 173 11.14 -1.20 3.60
CA ASP A 173 10.89 -0.39 2.39
C ASP A 173 11.00 -1.20 1.08
N ILE A 174 11.44 -2.46 1.15
CA ILE A 174 11.61 -3.35 -0.01
C ILE A 174 10.24 -3.78 -0.57
N PHE A 175 9.86 -3.22 -1.71
CA PHE A 175 8.75 -3.67 -2.54
C PHE A 175 8.95 -3.19 -3.99
N HIS A 176 9.24 -4.11 -4.91
CA HIS A 176 9.46 -3.78 -6.32
C HIS A 176 8.45 -4.50 -7.21
N VAL A 177 7.57 -3.76 -7.88
CA VAL A 177 6.61 -4.31 -8.84
C VAL A 177 7.20 -4.23 -10.25
N PHE A 178 7.25 -5.37 -10.95
CA PHE A 178 7.70 -5.42 -12.34
C PHE A 178 6.63 -4.86 -13.28
N PRO A 179 7.03 -4.37 -14.47
CA PRO A 179 6.07 -4.00 -15.50
C PRO A 179 5.13 -5.15 -15.85
N GLN A 180 3.84 -4.86 -15.92
CA GLN A 180 2.83 -5.90 -16.16
C GLN A 180 2.89 -6.40 -17.61
N THR A 181 3.30 -7.65 -17.83
CA THR A 181 3.36 -8.28 -19.16
C THR A 181 2.10 -9.05 -19.54
N GLN A 182 1.35 -9.53 -18.55
CA GLN A 182 0.07 -10.24 -18.71
C GLN A 182 -1.00 -9.51 -17.88
N GLU A 183 -2.17 -9.28 -18.46
CA GLU A 183 -3.20 -8.41 -17.84
C GLU A 183 -3.70 -8.92 -16.48
N ASP A 184 -3.72 -10.24 -16.30
CA ASP A 184 -4.23 -10.95 -15.14
C ASP A 184 -3.14 -11.45 -14.18
N VAL A 185 -1.87 -11.09 -14.39
CA VAL A 185 -0.77 -11.49 -13.50
C VAL A 185 0.07 -10.26 -13.13
N VAL A 186 0.45 -10.17 -11.86
CA VAL A 186 1.46 -9.24 -11.39
C VAL A 186 2.66 -10.02 -10.86
N GLU A 187 3.85 -9.54 -11.18
CA GLU A 187 5.11 -10.03 -10.62
C GLU A 187 5.75 -8.94 -9.78
N PHE A 188 6.29 -9.31 -8.61
CA PHE A 188 6.98 -8.37 -7.72
C PHE A 188 8.05 -9.08 -6.87
N ILE A 189 8.99 -8.29 -6.35
CA ILE A 189 9.91 -8.72 -5.30
C ILE A 189 9.45 -8.13 -3.97
N PHE A 190 9.36 -8.98 -2.95
CA PHE A 190 9.10 -8.60 -1.57
C PHE A 190 10.10 -9.30 -0.65
N ALA A 191 10.29 -8.76 0.56
CA ALA A 191 11.12 -9.37 1.58
C ALA A 191 10.24 -9.90 2.72
N SER A 192 10.61 -11.02 3.33
CA SER A 192 9.82 -11.60 4.44
C SER A 192 10.70 -12.36 5.42
N GLU A 193 10.36 -12.25 6.70
CA GLU A 193 10.89 -13.06 7.80
C GLU A 193 9.96 -14.26 8.12
N CYS A 194 8.70 -14.22 7.69
CA CYS A 194 7.66 -15.14 8.16
C CYS A 194 7.86 -16.59 7.74
N LYS A 195 8.66 -16.84 6.70
CA LYS A 195 8.88 -18.18 6.15
C LYS A 195 9.98 -18.95 6.89
N THR A 196 11.05 -18.26 7.31
CA THR A 196 12.29 -18.88 7.80
C THR A 196 12.80 -18.31 9.12
N GLY A 197 12.23 -17.20 9.60
CA GLY A 197 12.73 -16.44 10.75
C GLY A 197 13.81 -15.41 10.42
N PHE A 198 14.33 -15.38 9.18
CA PHE A 198 15.28 -14.39 8.69
C PHE A 198 14.72 -13.68 7.46
N ARG A 199 15.00 -12.38 7.31
CA ARG A 199 14.47 -11.60 6.19
C ARG A 199 15.17 -12.02 4.90
N HIS A 200 14.42 -12.58 3.96
CA HIS A 200 14.91 -12.94 2.64
C HIS A 200 14.05 -12.37 1.53
N LEU A 201 14.63 -12.25 0.34
CA LEU A 201 13.94 -11.80 -0.86
C LEU A 201 13.18 -12.95 -1.52
N TYR A 202 11.97 -12.66 -1.97
CA TYR A 202 11.10 -13.57 -2.73
C TYR A 202 10.61 -12.87 -3.98
N ARG A 203 10.68 -13.55 -5.12
CA ARG A 203 9.97 -13.15 -6.34
C ARG A 203 8.61 -13.84 -6.34
N ILE A 204 7.55 -13.06 -6.38
CA ILE A 204 6.18 -13.55 -6.24
C ILE A 204 5.41 -13.18 -7.51
N SER A 205 4.67 -14.16 -8.03
CA SER A 205 3.72 -13.98 -9.13
C SER A 205 2.31 -14.24 -8.62
N THR A 206 1.42 -13.27 -8.76
CA THR A 206 0.03 -13.37 -8.28
C THR A 206 -0.96 -13.16 -9.41
N VAL A 207 -2.00 -14.01 -9.48
CA VAL A 207 -3.08 -13.89 -10.47
C VAL A 207 -4.14 -12.93 -9.96
N LEU A 208 -4.35 -11.83 -10.69
CA LEU A 208 -5.36 -10.79 -10.48
C LEU A 208 -6.72 -11.28 -10.98
N LYS A 209 -7.35 -12.20 -10.25
CA LYS A 209 -8.70 -12.69 -10.60
C LYS A 209 -9.78 -11.76 -10.09
N GLU A 210 -10.89 -11.72 -10.80
CA GLU A 210 -12.12 -11.08 -10.34
C GLU A 210 -12.57 -11.71 -9.02
N SER A 211 -12.94 -10.86 -8.05
CA SER A 211 -13.47 -11.31 -6.77
C SER A 211 -14.81 -12.03 -6.95
N LYS A 212 -15.10 -12.97 -6.04
CA LYS A 212 -16.46 -13.55 -5.91
C LYS A 212 -17.42 -12.62 -5.19
N TYR A 213 -16.91 -11.53 -4.63
CA TYR A 213 -17.71 -10.48 -4.02
C TYR A 213 -18.45 -9.67 -5.08
N ARG A 214 -19.72 -9.37 -4.79
CA ARG A 214 -20.61 -8.58 -5.63
C ARG A 214 -21.25 -7.55 -4.71
N ARG A 215 -20.94 -6.26 -4.88
CA ARG A 215 -21.53 -5.20 -4.05
C ARG A 215 -23.04 -5.15 -4.21
N SER A 216 -23.50 -5.37 -5.43
CA SER A 216 -24.93 -5.45 -5.78
C SER A 216 -25.72 -6.52 -4.98
N SER A 217 -25.05 -7.53 -4.42
CA SER A 217 -25.71 -8.56 -3.60
C SER A 217 -26.10 -8.09 -2.20
N GLY A 218 -25.60 -6.92 -1.76
CA GLY A 218 -25.86 -6.37 -0.42
C GLY A 218 -25.17 -7.10 0.72
N ARG A 219 -24.38 -8.15 0.44
CA ARG A 219 -23.57 -8.83 1.45
C ARG A 219 -22.32 -8.03 1.80
N LEU A 220 -21.76 -8.28 2.99
CA LEU A 220 -20.39 -7.86 3.31
C LEU A 220 -19.38 -8.84 2.70
N PRO A 221 -18.19 -8.38 2.30
CA PRO A 221 -17.14 -9.27 1.80
C PRO A 221 -16.70 -10.23 2.92
N ALA A 222 -16.46 -11.49 2.55
CA ALA A 222 -15.82 -12.44 3.44
C ALA A 222 -14.30 -12.18 3.47
N PRO A 223 -13.57 -12.60 4.53
CA PRO A 223 -12.14 -12.27 4.70
C PRO A 223 -11.25 -12.55 3.48
N ASN A 224 -11.55 -13.61 2.73
CA ASN A 224 -10.74 -14.04 1.57
C ASN A 224 -11.36 -13.67 0.22
N ASP A 225 -12.44 -12.88 0.18
CA ASP A 225 -13.08 -12.53 -1.08
C ASP A 225 -12.17 -11.68 -2.00
N PHE A 226 -11.25 -10.90 -1.42
CA PHE A 226 -10.28 -10.07 -2.15
C PHE A 226 -8.89 -10.70 -2.29
N LEU A 227 -8.65 -11.85 -1.64
CA LEU A 227 -7.35 -12.52 -1.67
C LEU A 227 -7.10 -13.16 -3.04
N CYS A 228 -6.06 -12.68 -3.71
CA CYS A 228 -5.63 -13.17 -5.01
C CYS A 228 -4.84 -14.48 -4.86
N HIS A 229 -4.82 -15.29 -5.92
CA HIS A 229 -4.10 -16.56 -5.90
C HIS A 229 -2.63 -16.34 -6.27
N VAL A 230 -1.73 -16.60 -5.31
CA VAL A 230 -0.28 -16.66 -5.56
C VAL A 230 0.00 -17.86 -6.47
N LYS A 231 0.46 -17.58 -7.69
CA LYS A 231 0.81 -18.59 -8.70
C LYS A 231 2.18 -19.19 -8.44
N GLU A 232 3.13 -18.37 -8.03
CA GLU A 232 4.52 -18.75 -7.75
C GLU A 232 5.08 -17.84 -6.66
N GLU A 233 5.86 -18.43 -5.74
CA GLU A 233 6.66 -17.73 -4.73
C GLU A 233 8.05 -18.37 -4.73
N LEU A 234 9.01 -17.69 -5.35
CA LEU A 234 10.38 -18.17 -5.55
C LEU A 234 11.33 -17.48 -4.56
N PRO A 235 11.94 -18.19 -3.60
CA PRO A 235 12.98 -17.62 -2.74
C PRO A 235 14.22 -17.26 -3.56
N LEU A 236 14.67 -16.01 -3.47
CA LEU A 236 15.87 -15.50 -4.16
C LEU A 236 17.13 -15.58 -3.29
N THR A 237 16.95 -15.54 -1.97
CA THR A 237 18.01 -15.63 -0.97
C THR A 237 17.58 -16.58 0.14
N SER A 238 18.53 -17.23 0.81
CA SER A 238 18.25 -18.09 1.97
C SER A 238 19.48 -18.24 2.87
N GLY A 239 19.28 -18.64 4.13
CA GLY A 239 20.33 -18.98 5.09
C GLY A 239 20.06 -18.42 6.49
N GLU A 240 21.01 -18.58 7.41
CA GLU A 240 20.94 -18.03 8.77
C GLU A 240 21.50 -16.60 8.84
N TRP A 241 20.95 -15.71 8.00
CA TRP A 241 21.35 -14.30 7.87
C TRP A 241 20.21 -13.49 7.26
N GLU A 242 20.22 -12.16 7.37
CA GLU A 242 19.13 -11.33 6.87
C GLU A 242 19.52 -10.35 5.77
N VAL A 243 18.54 -10.05 4.91
CA VAL A 243 18.54 -8.92 3.98
C VAL A 243 18.10 -7.67 4.71
N LEU A 244 18.81 -6.56 4.51
CA LEU A 244 18.52 -5.27 5.13
C LEU A 244 17.49 -4.51 4.31
N GLY A 245 16.44 -4.00 4.96
CA GLY A 245 15.34 -3.26 4.30
C GLY A 245 14.86 -2.03 5.06
N ARG A 246 15.67 -1.52 6.00
CA ARG A 246 15.35 -0.38 6.86
C ARG A 246 16.48 0.64 6.82
N HIS A 247 16.21 1.85 7.30
CA HIS A 247 17.22 2.92 7.44
C HIS A 247 17.93 3.27 6.12
N SER A 248 17.18 3.25 5.01
CA SER A 248 17.64 3.50 3.63
C SER A 248 18.32 2.31 2.94
N SER A 249 18.51 1.17 3.61
CA SER A 249 18.84 -0.09 2.90
C SER A 249 17.60 -0.55 2.13
N ASP A 250 17.78 -0.81 0.84
CA ASP A 250 16.74 -1.20 -0.12
C ASP A 250 17.38 -2.07 -1.22
N ILE A 251 16.57 -2.63 -2.10
CA ILE A 251 17.05 -3.37 -3.26
C ILE A 251 17.22 -2.48 -4.49
N ARG A 252 18.08 -2.91 -5.41
CA ARG A 252 18.13 -2.38 -6.78
C ARG A 252 17.94 -3.49 -7.79
N VAL A 253 16.90 -3.37 -8.61
CA VAL A 253 16.57 -4.38 -9.62
C VAL A 253 17.10 -3.94 -10.97
N ASP A 254 17.95 -4.79 -11.57
CA ASP A 254 18.38 -4.69 -12.95
C ASP A 254 17.48 -5.59 -13.81
N GLU A 255 16.45 -4.99 -14.40
CA GLU A 255 15.47 -5.70 -15.22
C GLU A 255 16.02 -6.23 -16.55
N VAL A 256 17.18 -5.71 -17.00
CA VAL A 256 17.84 -6.11 -18.25
C VAL A 256 18.65 -7.38 -18.02
N ASN A 257 19.49 -7.38 -16.99
CA ASN A 257 20.37 -8.52 -16.67
C ASN A 257 19.75 -9.54 -15.71
N LYS A 258 18.52 -9.27 -15.25
CA LYS A 258 17.75 -10.16 -14.36
C LYS A 258 18.40 -10.35 -12.99
N LEU A 259 18.96 -9.26 -12.45
CA LEU A 259 19.68 -9.24 -11.18
C LEU A 259 18.97 -8.37 -10.15
N VAL A 260 19.13 -8.72 -8.88
CA VAL A 260 18.75 -7.88 -7.74
C VAL A 260 19.96 -7.67 -6.85
N TYR A 261 20.31 -6.40 -6.63
CA TYR A 261 21.34 -5.96 -5.70
C TYR A 261 20.70 -5.65 -4.35
N PHE A 262 21.35 -6.03 -3.25
CA PHE A 262 20.81 -5.84 -1.90
C PHE A 262 21.93 -5.81 -0.86
N GLU A 263 21.67 -5.23 0.31
CA GLU A 263 22.56 -5.31 1.46
C GLU A 263 22.13 -6.45 2.39
N GLY A 264 23.08 -7.10 3.06
CA GLY A 264 22.78 -8.21 3.98
C GLY A 264 23.90 -8.54 4.96
N THR A 265 23.62 -9.51 5.83
CA THR A 265 24.52 -9.97 6.90
C THR A 265 25.08 -11.38 6.66
N LYS A 266 25.09 -11.84 5.40
CA LYS A 266 25.53 -13.21 5.01
C LYS A 266 26.92 -13.57 5.53
N ASP A 267 27.89 -12.66 5.37
CA ASP A 267 29.28 -12.90 5.77
C ASP A 267 29.49 -12.77 7.29
N SER A 268 28.79 -11.84 7.94
CA SER A 268 28.90 -11.58 9.38
C SER A 268 27.72 -10.74 9.88
N PRO A 269 27.17 -11.02 11.07
CA PRO A 269 26.17 -10.15 11.70
C PRO A 269 26.75 -8.81 12.18
N LEU A 270 28.09 -8.64 12.16
CA LEU A 270 28.77 -7.39 12.56
C LEU A 270 29.04 -6.46 11.38
N GLU A 271 28.82 -6.91 10.15
CA GLU A 271 29.21 -6.19 8.94
C GLU A 271 28.06 -6.20 7.94
N HIS A 272 27.84 -5.06 7.29
CA HIS A 272 26.89 -4.95 6.19
C HIS A 272 27.66 -4.99 4.88
N HIS A 273 27.30 -5.90 3.99
CA HIS A 273 27.92 -6.03 2.67
C HIS A 273 26.88 -5.95 1.57
N LEU A 274 27.33 -5.53 0.39
CA LEU A 274 26.52 -5.50 -0.83
C LEU A 274 26.63 -6.84 -1.56
N TYR A 275 25.49 -7.40 -1.95
CA TYR A 275 25.38 -8.64 -2.69
C TYR A 275 24.56 -8.44 -3.97
N VAL A 276 24.61 -9.44 -4.84
CA VAL A 276 23.80 -9.52 -6.05
C VAL A 276 23.41 -10.97 -6.32
N VAL A 277 22.18 -11.21 -6.75
CA VAL A 277 21.68 -12.53 -7.14
C VAL A 277 20.76 -12.43 -8.35
N SER A 278 20.65 -13.50 -9.15
CA SER A 278 19.63 -13.56 -10.21
C SER A 278 18.25 -13.77 -9.61
N TYR A 279 17.26 -13.02 -10.10
CA TYR A 279 15.86 -13.25 -9.71
C TYR A 279 15.11 -14.22 -10.64
N GLU A 280 15.74 -14.68 -11.73
CA GLU A 280 15.18 -15.71 -12.62
C GLU A 280 15.68 -17.11 -12.24
N ASN A 281 16.98 -17.26 -12.01
CA ASN A 281 17.60 -18.53 -11.61
C ASN A 281 18.48 -18.27 -10.38
N PRO A 282 17.88 -18.14 -9.19
CA PRO A 282 18.62 -17.83 -7.97
C PRO A 282 19.63 -18.95 -7.67
N GLY A 283 20.89 -18.56 -7.46
CA GLY A 283 22.01 -19.42 -7.09
C GLY A 283 22.76 -18.83 -5.90
N GLU A 284 23.75 -19.56 -5.39
CA GLU A 284 24.59 -19.13 -4.25
C GLU A 284 25.55 -17.97 -4.56
#